data_AF-A0A377BDX7-F1
#
_entry.id   AF-A0A377BDX7-F1
#
_cell.length_a   1.000
_cell.length_b   1.000
_cell.length_c   1.000
_cell.angle_alpha   90.00
_cell.angle_beta   90.00
_cell.angle_gamma   90.00
#
_symmetry.space_group_name_H-M   'P 1'
#
loop_
_entity.id
_entity.type
_entity.pdbx_description
1 polymer ?
#
loop_
_entity_poly.entity_id
_entity_poly.type
_entity_poly.pdbx_seq_one_letter_code
_entity_poly.pdbx_strand_id
1 'polypeptide(L)'
;MRDALTKIREYHETEDEQRSSIDGSFRKKMSLFYLPTVRKCTDGNDFDLRQLRREDITVYVGVNAEDISLAYDFLNLFFNFVVEVTLRENPDFDPTLKHDCLMFLDEFPSIGYMPIIKKGSGYIAGLNLNC
;
A
#
# COMPACT_ATOMS: atom_id res chain seq x y z
N MET A 1 3.03 10.38 15.67
CA MET A 1 2.52 11.76 15.68
C MET A 1 3.63 12.82 15.81
N ARG A 2 4.65 12.63 16.67
CA ARG A 2 5.82 13.54 16.75
C ARG A 2 6.59 13.65 15.43
N ASP A 3 6.84 12.53 14.76
CA ASP A 3 7.59 12.49 13.50
C ASP A 3 6.96 13.29 12.35
N ALA A 4 5.64 13.20 12.19
CA ALA A 4 4.93 13.94 11.16
C ALA A 4 5.00 15.46 11.39
N LEU A 5 4.86 15.91 12.64
CA LEU A 5 5.00 17.31 13.01
C LEU A 5 6.44 17.82 12.79
N THR A 6 7.44 16.99 13.07
CA THR A 6 8.84 17.29 12.77
C THR A 6 9.05 17.50 11.27
N LYS A 7 8.56 16.57 10.43
CA LYS A 7 8.68 16.68 8.97
C LYS A 7 7.99 17.91 8.38
N ILE A 8 6.83 18.28 8.94
CA ILE A 8 6.11 19.50 8.52
C ILE A 8 6.89 20.76 8.89
N ARG A 9 7.55 20.78 10.07
CA ARG A 9 8.42 21.88 10.47
C ARG A 9 9.65 21.98 9.57
N GLU A 10 10.33 20.87 9.29
CA GLU A 10 11.48 20.83 8.38
C GLU A 10 11.12 21.37 6.98
N TYR A 11 9.96 20.97 6.46
CA TYR A 11 9.45 21.51 5.19
C TYR A 11 9.21 23.03 5.25
N HIS A 12 8.69 23.55 6.36
CA HIS A 12 8.49 24.98 6.57
C HIS A 12 9.81 25.76 6.75
N GLU A 13 10.91 25.10 7.12
CA GLU A 13 12.23 25.72 7.28
C GLU A 13 13.09 25.66 6.01
N THR A 14 12.71 24.84 5.03
CA THR A 14 13.43 24.63 3.76
C THR A 14 13.50 25.91 2.90
N GLU A 15 14.43 26.09 1.97
CA GLU A 15 14.43 27.27 1.08
C GLU A 15 13.31 27.19 0.01
N ASP A 16 12.84 28.34 -0.50
CA ASP A 16 11.67 28.40 -1.41
C ASP A 16 11.85 27.55 -2.69
N GLU A 17 13.05 27.53 -3.26
CA GLU A 17 13.36 26.72 -4.46
C GLU A 17 13.28 25.21 -4.17
N GLN A 18 13.81 24.79 -3.02
CA GLN A 18 13.73 23.41 -2.57
C GLN A 18 12.29 23.02 -2.20
N ARG A 19 11.51 23.90 -1.57
CA ARG A 19 10.08 23.66 -1.28
C ARG A 19 9.29 23.46 -2.57
N SER A 20 9.49 24.32 -3.57
CA SER A 20 8.83 24.19 -4.88
C SER A 20 9.13 22.84 -5.54
N SER A 21 10.38 22.38 -5.45
CA SER A 21 10.80 21.06 -5.96
C SER A 21 10.15 19.90 -5.19
N ILE A 22 10.03 20.02 -3.87
CA ILE A 22 9.32 19.05 -3.01
C ILE A 22 7.84 19.00 -3.40
N ASP A 23 7.19 20.15 -3.56
CA ASP A 23 5.78 20.26 -3.94
C ASP A 23 5.49 19.65 -5.29
N GLY A 24 6.35 19.89 -6.28
CA GLY A 24 6.23 19.29 -7.61
C GLY A 24 6.28 17.76 -7.52
N SER A 25 7.23 17.22 -6.75
CA SER A 25 7.38 15.78 -6.56
C SER A 25 6.19 15.17 -5.81
N PHE A 26 5.71 15.85 -4.76
CA PHE A 26 4.55 15.42 -3.98
C PHE A 26 3.27 15.42 -4.82
N ARG A 27 3.00 16.51 -5.56
CA ARG A 27 1.84 16.61 -6.45
C ARG A 27 1.85 15.55 -7.53
N LYS A 28 3.03 15.23 -8.09
CA LYS A 28 3.16 14.16 -9.08
C LYS A 28 2.76 12.81 -8.50
N LYS A 29 3.21 12.49 -7.28
CA LYS A 29 2.85 11.23 -6.60
C LYS A 29 1.39 11.17 -6.15
N MET A 30 0.80 12.31 -5.79
CA MET A 30 -0.63 12.39 -5.42
C MET A 30 -1.57 12.57 -6.61
N SER A 31 -1.05 12.62 -7.85
CA SER A 31 -1.81 13.01 -9.03
C SER A 31 -3.06 12.16 -9.26
N LEU A 32 -2.97 10.84 -9.02
CA LEU A 32 -4.08 9.91 -9.12
C LEU A 32 -5.27 10.30 -8.20
N PHE A 33 -4.97 10.72 -6.97
CA PHE A 33 -5.98 11.08 -5.97
C PHE A 33 -6.62 12.46 -6.22
N TYR A 34 -6.10 13.24 -7.17
CA TYR A 34 -6.77 14.46 -7.62
C TYR A 34 -7.93 14.17 -8.58
N LEU A 35 -8.03 12.97 -9.14
CA LEU A 35 -9.18 12.59 -9.95
C LEU A 35 -10.43 12.53 -9.07
N PRO A 36 -11.52 13.24 -9.42
CA PRO A 36 -12.73 13.29 -8.61
C PRO A 36 -13.32 11.90 -8.32
N THR A 37 -13.23 10.99 -9.28
CA THR A 37 -13.69 9.60 -9.13
C THR A 37 -12.88 8.85 -8.09
N VAL A 38 -11.54 8.88 -8.19
CA VAL A 38 -10.66 8.23 -7.21
C VAL A 38 -10.88 8.82 -5.84
N ARG A 39 -10.94 10.15 -5.72
CA ARG A 39 -11.16 10.83 -4.45
C ARG A 39 -12.48 10.42 -3.78
N LYS A 40 -13.56 10.26 -4.54
CA LYS A 40 -14.85 9.77 -4.03
C LYS A 40 -14.81 8.30 -3.63
N CYS A 41 -13.98 7.49 -4.28
CA CYS A 41 -13.82 6.08 -3.91
C CYS A 41 -12.90 5.89 -2.70
N THR A 42 -12.05 6.87 -2.38
CA THR A 42 -11.04 6.80 -1.31
C THR A 42 -11.29 7.78 -0.16
N ASP A 43 -12.47 8.41 -0.08
CA ASP A 43 -12.81 9.34 1.01
C ASP A 43 -13.30 8.62 2.28
N GLY A 44 -13.61 7.33 2.18
CA GLY A 44 -13.91 6.44 3.28
C GLY A 44 -12.98 5.22 3.31
N ASN A 45 -13.12 4.44 4.39
CA ASN A 45 -12.51 3.13 4.50
C ASN A 45 -13.45 2.22 5.30
N ASP A 46 -13.85 1.10 4.72
CA ASP A 46 -14.83 0.14 5.25
C ASP A 46 -14.20 -1.20 5.66
N PHE A 47 -12.92 -1.42 5.39
CA PHE A 47 -12.17 -2.59 5.86
C PHE A 47 -10.81 -2.19 6.44
N ASP A 48 -10.23 -3.09 7.23
CA ASP A 48 -8.90 -2.90 7.79
C ASP A 48 -8.00 -4.06 7.39
N LEU A 49 -6.91 -3.76 6.67
CA LEU A 49 -5.95 -4.76 6.22
C LEU A 49 -5.32 -5.55 7.38
N ARG A 50 -5.30 -4.99 8.60
CA ARG A 50 -4.84 -5.69 9.81
C ARG A 50 -5.80 -6.79 10.25
N GLN A 51 -7.05 -6.77 9.80
CA GLN A 51 -8.06 -7.79 10.10
C GLN A 51 -8.07 -8.92 9.08
N LEU A 52 -7.35 -8.82 7.94
CA LEU A 52 -7.33 -9.84 6.88
C LEU A 52 -7.02 -11.25 7.39
N ARG A 53 -6.23 -11.38 8.46
CA ARG A 53 -5.84 -12.66 9.05
C ARG A 53 -6.63 -13.05 10.29
N ARG A 54 -7.55 -12.19 10.73
CA ARG A 54 -8.36 -12.35 11.96
C ARG A 54 -9.84 -12.59 11.65
N GLU A 55 -10.31 -12.08 10.52
CA GLU A 55 -11.68 -12.13 10.04
C GLU A 55 -11.71 -12.67 8.59
N ASP A 56 -12.84 -13.25 8.18
CA ASP A 56 -13.05 -13.73 6.81
C ASP A 56 -13.29 -12.55 5.85
N ILE A 57 -12.21 -11.91 5.42
CA ILE A 57 -12.24 -10.76 4.51
C ILE A 57 -11.68 -11.18 3.14
N THR A 58 -12.42 -10.90 2.08
CA THR A 58 -11.94 -11.05 0.69
C THR A 58 -12.00 -9.71 -0.01
N VAL A 59 -10.87 -9.28 -0.59
CA VAL A 59 -10.77 -8.01 -1.32
C VAL A 59 -10.58 -8.30 -2.81
N TYR A 60 -11.48 -7.78 -3.64
CA TYR A 60 -11.38 -7.86 -5.09
C TYR A 60 -10.89 -6.54 -5.65
N VAL A 61 -9.80 -6.57 -6.41
CA VAL A 61 -9.23 -5.40 -7.08
C VAL A 61 -9.36 -5.62 -8.58
N GLY A 62 -10.27 -4.89 -9.22
CA GLY A 62 -10.49 -4.92 -10.66
C GLY A 62 -10.08 -3.61 -11.30
N VAL A 63 -9.28 -3.69 -12.37
CA VAL A 63 -8.86 -2.53 -13.17
C VAL A 63 -9.04 -2.90 -14.64
N ASN A 64 -9.62 -1.99 -15.42
CA ASN A 64 -9.71 -2.18 -16.87
C ASN A 64 -8.32 -2.12 -17.50
N ALA A 65 -8.08 -2.91 -18.55
CA ALA A 65 -6.78 -2.93 -19.23
C ALA A 65 -6.31 -1.54 -19.69
N GLU A 66 -7.24 -0.70 -20.16
CA GLU A 66 -6.98 0.67 -20.60
C GLU A 66 -6.52 1.60 -19.46
N ASP A 67 -6.92 1.29 -18.22
CA ASP A 67 -6.66 2.09 -17.03
C ASP A 67 -5.46 1.59 -16.20
N ILE A 68 -4.80 0.49 -16.60
CA ILE A 68 -3.68 -0.11 -15.84
C ILE A 68 -2.57 0.91 -15.54
N SER A 69 -2.20 1.71 -16.54
CA SER A 69 -1.14 2.73 -16.37
C SER A 69 -1.54 3.81 -15.36
N LEU A 70 -2.83 4.15 -15.29
CA LEU A 70 -3.35 5.11 -14.33
C LEU A 70 -3.44 4.52 -12.93
N ALA A 71 -3.88 3.26 -12.82
CA ALA A 71 -4.03 2.55 -11.56
C ALA A 71 -2.70 2.08 -10.97
N TYR A 72 -1.59 2.14 -11.73
CA TYR A 72 -0.28 1.63 -11.33
C TYR A 72 0.14 2.08 -9.93
N ASP A 73 0.09 3.38 -9.64
CA ASP A 73 0.49 3.91 -8.33
C ASP A 73 -0.41 3.39 -7.20
N PHE A 74 -1.72 3.20 -7.45
CA PHE A 74 -2.65 2.63 -6.48
C PHE A 74 -2.41 1.14 -6.26
N LEU A 75 -2.31 0.34 -7.34
CA LEU A 75 -2.05 -1.10 -7.25
C LEU A 75 -0.73 -1.36 -6.52
N ASN A 76 0.32 -0.63 -6.89
CA ASN A 76 1.63 -0.75 -6.25
C ASN A 76 1.54 -0.40 -4.76
N LEU A 77 0.87 0.71 -4.40
CA LEU A 77 0.67 1.10 -3.00
C LEU A 77 -0.12 0.04 -2.21
N PHE A 78 -1.25 -0.39 -2.74
CA PHE A 78 -2.16 -1.34 -2.10
C PHE A 78 -1.46 -2.66 -1.79
N PHE A 79 -0.83 -3.29 -2.78
CA PHE A 79 -0.18 -4.59 -2.59
C PHE A 79 1.07 -4.49 -1.71
N ASN A 80 1.88 -3.42 -1.83
CA ASN A 80 2.98 -3.22 -0.88
C ASN A 80 2.45 -3.10 0.56
N PHE A 81 1.31 -2.43 0.76
CA PHE A 81 0.74 -2.27 2.09
C PHE A 81 0.14 -3.57 2.66
N VAL A 82 -0.53 -4.39 1.83
CA VAL A 82 -1.01 -5.74 2.21
C VAL A 82 0.16 -6.59 2.71
N VAL A 83 1.25 -6.63 1.95
CA VAL A 83 2.43 -7.43 2.31
C VAL A 83 3.08 -6.89 3.58
N GLU A 84 3.30 -5.58 3.65
CA GLU A 84 3.90 -4.93 4.81
C GLU A 84 3.10 -5.17 6.10
N VAL A 85 1.77 -5.06 6.05
CA VAL A 85 0.89 -5.31 7.21
C VAL A 85 0.96 -6.78 7.60
N THR A 86 0.88 -7.70 6.64
CA THR A 86 0.93 -9.13 6.90
C THR A 86 2.24 -9.57 7.54
N LEU A 87 3.37 -8.99 7.13
CA LEU A 87 4.69 -9.38 7.62
C LEU A 87 5.06 -8.80 8.99
N ARG A 88 4.29 -7.85 9.52
CA ARG A 88 4.54 -7.26 10.84
C ARG A 88 4.18 -8.19 12.00
N GLU A 89 3.27 -9.12 11.76
CA GLU A 89 2.71 -9.96 12.82
C GLU A 89 2.99 -11.44 12.52
N ASN A 90 3.65 -12.11 13.46
CA ASN A 90 3.97 -13.53 13.32
C ASN A 90 2.86 -14.37 14.00
N PRO A 91 2.20 -15.29 13.26
CA PRO A 91 1.17 -16.17 13.82
C PRO A 91 1.64 -17.02 15.00
N ASP A 92 2.93 -17.34 15.09
CA ASP A 92 3.50 -18.09 16.22
C ASP A 92 3.38 -17.34 17.55
N PHE A 93 3.29 -16.00 17.50
CA PHE A 93 3.23 -15.14 18.68
C PHE A 93 1.86 -14.47 18.88
N ASP A 94 0.95 -14.55 17.90
CA ASP A 94 -0.38 -13.98 17.98
C ASP A 94 -1.46 -14.99 17.57
N PRO A 95 -2.17 -15.63 18.53
CA PRO A 95 -3.20 -16.62 18.24
C PRO A 95 -4.48 -16.03 17.61
N THR A 96 -4.59 -14.69 17.50
CA THR A 96 -5.71 -14.06 16.81
C THR A 96 -5.59 -14.16 15.29
N LEU A 97 -4.39 -14.44 14.76
CA LEU A 97 -4.11 -14.63 13.33
C LEU A 97 -4.50 -16.05 12.89
N LYS A 98 -5.80 -16.27 12.76
CA LYS A 98 -6.41 -17.60 12.48
C LYS A 98 -6.40 -17.99 11.00
N HIS A 99 -6.21 -17.03 10.11
CA HIS A 99 -6.36 -17.22 8.67
C HIS A 99 -5.05 -16.95 7.92
N ASP A 100 -4.85 -17.72 6.85
CA ASP A 100 -3.78 -17.51 5.88
C ASP A 100 -4.23 -16.46 4.86
N CYS A 101 -3.30 -15.61 4.42
CA CYS A 101 -3.59 -14.60 3.43
C CYS A 101 -3.11 -15.09 2.05
N LEU A 102 -4.03 -15.23 1.09
CA LEU A 102 -3.71 -15.58 -0.29
C LEU A 102 -3.87 -14.36 -1.20
N MET A 103 -2.82 -13.98 -1.91
CA MET A 103 -2.86 -12.98 -2.97
C MET A 103 -2.91 -13.68 -4.33
N PHE A 104 -4.06 -13.63 -5.01
CA PHE A 104 -4.19 -14.18 -6.35
C PHE A 104 -4.01 -13.07 -7.39
N LEU A 105 -2.83 -13.04 -8.03
CA LEU A 105 -2.40 -11.95 -8.90
C LEU A 105 -2.25 -12.45 -10.34
N ASP A 106 -3.32 -12.32 -11.14
CA ASP A 106 -3.36 -12.77 -12.54
C ASP A 106 -2.26 -12.09 -13.38
N GLU A 107 -2.11 -10.78 -13.23
CA GLU A 107 -1.10 -9.98 -13.92
C GLU A 107 -0.10 -9.35 -12.93
N PHE A 108 0.71 -10.20 -12.29
CA PHE A 108 1.74 -9.78 -11.33
C PHE A 108 2.69 -8.68 -11.86
N PRO A 109 3.16 -8.71 -13.13
CA PRO A 109 4.04 -7.66 -13.67
C PRO A 109 3.42 -6.25 -13.67
N SER A 110 2.10 -6.14 -13.84
CA SER A 110 1.40 -4.84 -13.89
C SER A 110 1.36 -4.10 -12.55
N ILE A 111 1.60 -4.81 -11.44
CA ILE A 111 1.69 -4.21 -10.09
C ILE A 111 3.01 -3.44 -9.92
N GLY A 112 4.02 -3.76 -10.73
CA GLY A 112 5.32 -3.11 -10.69
C GLY A 112 6.26 -3.63 -9.61
N TYR A 113 7.25 -2.83 -9.25
CA TYR A 113 8.30 -3.25 -8.33
C TYR A 113 7.76 -3.37 -6.90
N MET A 114 7.86 -4.57 -6.32
CA MET A 114 7.57 -4.86 -4.91
C MET A 114 8.87 -5.25 -4.19
N PRO A 115 9.57 -4.28 -3.55
CA PRO A 115 10.87 -4.53 -2.94
C PRO A 115 10.84 -5.64 -1.87
N ILE A 116 9.71 -5.76 -1.18
CA ILE A 116 9.54 -6.67 -0.06
C ILE A 116 9.39 -8.13 -0.52
N ILE A 117 8.74 -8.38 -1.66
CA ILE A 117 8.68 -9.72 -2.28
C ILE A 117 10.08 -10.16 -2.72
N LYS A 118 10.85 -9.25 -3.32
CA LYS A 118 12.23 -9.52 -3.75
C LYS A 118 13.17 -9.85 -2.59
N LYS A 119 13.02 -9.19 -1.43
CA LYS A 119 13.88 -9.39 -0.25
C LYS A 119 13.39 -10.52 0.66
N GLY A 120 12.09 -10.80 0.65
CA GLY A 120 11.40 -11.56 1.67
C GLY A 120 10.90 -12.94 1.25
N SER A 121 11.20 -13.42 0.04
CA SER A 121 10.66 -14.70 -0.47
C SER A 121 10.87 -15.90 0.47
N GLY A 122 11.94 -15.89 1.27
CA GLY A 122 12.19 -16.92 2.29
C GLY A 122 11.37 -16.80 3.59
N TYR A 123 10.90 -15.59 3.94
CA TYR A 123 10.15 -15.34 5.19
C TYR A 123 8.63 -15.21 4.97
N ILE A 124 8.20 -14.84 3.76
CA ILE A 124 6.79 -14.66 3.37
C ILE A 124 5.97 -15.94 3.60
N ALA A 125 6.50 -17.08 3.16
CA ALA A 125 5.85 -18.38 3.35
C ALA A 125 5.73 -18.77 4.84
N GLY A 126 6.72 -18.42 5.66
CA GLY A 126 6.71 -18.68 7.11
C GLY A 126 5.74 -17.79 7.90
N LEU A 127 5.19 -16.74 7.26
CA LEU A 127 4.20 -15.84 7.86
C LEU A 127 2.80 -16.08 7.27
N ASN A 128 2.60 -17.23 6.61
CA ASN A 128 1.36 -17.67 5.97
C ASN A 128 0.79 -16.67 4.95
N LEU A 129 1.68 -16.00 4.23
CA LEU A 129 1.32 -15.21 3.05
C LEU A 129 1.67 -16.02 1.81
N ASN A 130 0.65 -16.37 1.02
CA ASN A 130 0.77 -17.10 -0.23
C ASN A 130 0.50 -16.15 -1.40
N CYS A 131 1.33 -16.19 -2.43
CA CYS A 131 1.24 -15.34 -3.61
C CYS A 131 1.67 -16.08 -4.87
#